data_AF-A0A0B7F552-F1
#
_entry.id   AF-A0A0B7F552-F1
#
_cell.length_a   1.000
_cell.length_b   1.000
_cell.length_c   1.000
_cell.angle_alpha   90.00
_cell.angle_beta   90.00
_cell.angle_gamma   90.00
#
_symmetry.space_group_name_H-M   'P 1'
#
loop_
_entity.id
_entity.type
_entity.pdbx_description
1 polymer ?
#
loop_
_entity_poly.entity_id
_entity_poly.type
_entity_poly.pdbx_seq_one_letter_code
_entity_poly.pdbx_strand_id
1 'polypeptide(L)'
;MAHLEHRVPVCLPSAMSKPSLSETKLLDDAQATLARATQREHAGQLDAAYQLYIECAKDFVHLAANATRPQIRNAAKTSGSRALDRADLIKKAKQGGLRRVQRDPLSEEEQLHILRRSSRVNGITLPVWPSSFGQHSGGETQSGSVFIDTDGAPQLSPAHNAALAKFKRPPAELPMVDLETPDEIVQDVVSDCSVIAALGVCAEHRQRFGTCLALCSIYPQNEQNIPFRNSQGKYCVRIMFNGTWRMIGIRPAHRL
;
A
#
# COMPACT_ATOMS: atom_id res chain seq x y z
N MET A 1 -27.97 -34.81 23.10
CA MET A 1 -28.29 -34.53 21.69
C MET A 1 -28.89 -33.13 21.61
N ALA A 2 -28.09 -32.15 21.20
CA ALA A 2 -28.55 -30.81 20.88
C ALA A 2 -27.82 -30.39 19.60
N HIS A 3 -28.60 -30.21 18.54
CA HIS A 3 -28.18 -29.77 17.23
C HIS A 3 -27.62 -28.35 17.29
N LEU A 4 -26.44 -28.11 16.70
CA LEU A 4 -25.96 -26.77 16.40
C LEU A 4 -25.88 -26.63 14.87
N GLU A 5 -26.93 -26.01 14.31
CA GLU A 5 -27.05 -25.70 12.89
C GLU A 5 -25.90 -24.79 12.43
N HIS A 6 -25.18 -25.23 11.40
CA HIS A 6 -24.22 -24.40 10.68
C HIS A 6 -24.98 -23.33 9.87
N ARG A 7 -24.97 -22.08 10.34
CA ARG A 7 -25.35 -20.93 9.51
C ARG A 7 -24.17 -20.55 8.63
N VAL A 8 -24.22 -20.96 7.37
CA VAL A 8 -23.36 -20.43 6.30
C VAL A 8 -23.88 -19.03 5.92
N PRO A 9 -23.05 -17.97 5.95
CA PRO A 9 -23.44 -16.69 5.40
C PRO A 9 -23.44 -16.77 3.87
N VAL A 10 -24.63 -16.70 3.27
CA VAL A 10 -24.82 -16.53 1.83
C VAL A 10 -24.40 -15.10 1.47
N CYS A 11 -23.26 -14.95 0.82
CA CYS A 11 -22.81 -13.67 0.28
C CYS A 11 -23.49 -13.44 -1.07
N LEU A 12 -24.39 -12.46 -1.14
CA LEU A 12 -25.03 -12.01 -2.37
C LEU A 12 -23.98 -11.46 -3.36
N PRO A 13 -24.10 -11.73 -4.67
CA PRO A 13 -23.23 -11.11 -5.66
C PRO A 13 -23.45 -9.59 -5.66
N SER A 14 -22.39 -8.84 -5.38
CA SER A 14 -22.38 -7.38 -5.53
C SER A 14 -22.62 -7.04 -7.00
N ALA A 15 -23.73 -6.33 -7.26
CA ALA A 15 -24.09 -5.85 -8.58
C ALA A 15 -22.94 -5.01 -9.18
N MET A 16 -22.42 -5.44 -10.33
CA MET A 16 -21.48 -4.66 -11.12
C MET A 16 -22.18 -3.40 -11.66
N SER A 17 -21.94 -2.25 -11.01
CA SER A 17 -22.38 -0.96 -11.52
C SER A 17 -21.49 -0.51 -12.68
N LYS A 18 -22.11 -0.18 -13.81
CA LYS A 18 -21.52 0.29 -15.07
C LYS A 18 -20.54 1.47 -14.85
N PRO A 19 -19.24 1.37 -15.19
CA PRO A 19 -18.26 2.46 -15.06
C PRO A 19 -18.32 3.51 -16.18
N SER A 20 -19.22 3.38 -17.17
CA SER A 20 -19.18 4.17 -18.42
C SER A 20 -19.77 5.58 -18.34
N LEU A 21 -20.64 5.85 -17.36
CA LEU A 21 -21.34 7.14 -17.19
C LEU A 21 -20.61 8.08 -16.23
N SER A 22 -19.80 7.55 -15.31
CA SER A 22 -19.09 8.36 -14.31
C SER A 22 -17.91 9.13 -14.89
N GLU A 23 -17.08 8.50 -15.73
CA GLU A 23 -15.89 9.14 -16.31
C GLU A 23 -16.23 10.34 -17.21
N THR A 24 -17.28 10.19 -18.02
CA THR A 24 -17.73 11.24 -18.95
C THR A 24 -18.29 12.44 -18.17
N LYS A 25 -19.10 12.18 -17.15
CA LYS A 25 -19.62 13.23 -16.26
C LYS A 25 -18.50 13.98 -15.53
N LEU A 26 -17.50 13.25 -15.01
CA LEU A 26 -16.33 13.85 -14.36
C LEU A 26 -15.52 14.73 -15.33
N LEU A 27 -15.41 14.32 -16.61
CA LEU A 27 -14.77 15.14 -17.63
C LEU A 27 -15.56 16.43 -17.87
N ASP A 28 -16.89 16.35 -18.02
CA ASP A 28 -17.76 17.49 -18.25
C ASP A 28 -17.73 18.47 -17.07
N ASP A 29 -17.76 17.96 -15.84
CA ASP A 29 -17.68 18.76 -14.62
C ASP A 29 -16.32 19.50 -14.52
N ALA A 30 -15.21 18.82 -14.86
CA ALA A 30 -13.88 19.44 -14.90
C ALA A 30 -13.78 20.51 -16.00
N GLN A 31 -14.37 20.27 -17.18
CA GLN A 31 -14.46 21.24 -18.27
C GLN A 31 -15.32 22.45 -17.92
N ALA A 32 -16.43 22.25 -17.20
CA ALA A 32 -17.25 23.35 -16.69
C ALA A 32 -16.47 24.22 -15.70
N THR A 33 -15.65 23.62 -14.84
CA THR A 33 -14.75 24.37 -13.93
C THR A 33 -13.69 25.15 -14.70
N LEU A 34 -13.11 24.57 -15.75
CA LEU A 34 -12.19 25.29 -16.65
C LEU A 34 -12.86 26.49 -17.34
N ALA A 35 -14.11 26.33 -17.80
CA ALA A 35 -14.87 27.43 -18.41
C ALA A 35 -15.20 28.54 -17.39
N ARG A 36 -15.48 28.18 -16.13
CA ARG A 36 -15.63 29.17 -15.05
C ARG A 36 -14.31 29.90 -14.79
N ALA A 37 -13.17 29.21 -14.81
CA ALA A 37 -11.85 29.82 -14.64
C ALA A 37 -11.55 30.86 -15.73
N THR A 38 -11.80 30.54 -17.00
CA THR A 38 -11.60 31.48 -18.13
C THR A 38 -12.52 32.68 -18.03
N GLN A 39 -13.79 32.50 -17.64
CA GLN A 39 -14.71 33.61 -17.44
C GLN A 39 -14.22 34.58 -16.35
N ARG A 40 -13.70 34.05 -15.23
CA ARG A 40 -13.12 34.86 -14.15
C ARG A 40 -11.86 35.59 -14.58
N GLU A 41 -11.04 34.95 -15.41
CA GLU A 41 -9.86 35.58 -15.99
C GLU A 41 -10.23 36.76 -16.90
N HIS A 42 -11.20 36.58 -17.80
CA HIS A 42 -11.72 37.65 -18.66
C HIS A 42 -12.36 38.80 -17.88
N ALA A 43 -12.96 38.49 -16.72
CA ALA A 43 -13.50 39.49 -15.80
C ALA A 43 -12.43 40.22 -14.97
N GLY A 44 -11.14 39.94 -15.17
CA GLY A 44 -10.02 40.54 -14.43
C GLY A 44 -9.86 40.02 -12.99
N GLN A 45 -10.65 39.01 -12.59
CA GLN A 45 -10.62 38.43 -11.24
C GLN A 45 -9.52 37.37 -11.13
N LEU A 46 -8.27 37.81 -11.27
CA LEU A 46 -7.10 36.92 -11.42
C LEU A 46 -6.87 35.97 -10.24
N ASP A 47 -7.17 36.38 -8.99
CA ASP A 47 -7.02 35.49 -7.82
C ASP A 47 -8.01 34.32 -7.86
N ALA A 48 -9.28 34.60 -8.19
CA ALA A 48 -10.32 33.60 -8.31
C ALA A 48 -10.09 32.70 -9.53
N ALA A 49 -9.66 33.27 -10.65
CA ALA A 49 -9.28 32.53 -11.84
C ALA A 49 -8.13 31.55 -11.54
N TYR A 50 -7.07 32.02 -10.86
CA TYR A 50 -5.94 31.18 -10.48
C TYR A 50 -6.36 29.99 -9.61
N GLN A 51 -7.21 30.22 -8.60
CA GLN A 51 -7.72 29.14 -7.74
C GLN A 51 -8.50 28.09 -8.53
N LEU A 52 -9.40 28.52 -9.41
CA LEU A 52 -10.19 27.62 -10.27
C LEU A 52 -9.32 26.87 -11.28
N TYR A 53 -8.26 27.48 -11.80
CA TYR A 53 -7.31 26.80 -12.69
C TYR A 53 -6.52 25.70 -11.96
N ILE A 54 -6.12 25.93 -10.71
CA ILE A 54 -5.45 24.90 -9.91
C ILE A 54 -6.42 23.77 -9.57
N GLU A 55 -7.67 24.09 -9.20
CA GLU A 55 -8.71 23.10 -8.91
C GLU A 55 -9.00 22.21 -10.12
N CYS A 56 -9.32 22.80 -11.28
CA CYS A 56 -9.61 22.00 -12.47
C CYS A 56 -8.39 21.22 -12.98
N ALA A 57 -7.17 21.74 -12.82
CA ALA A 57 -5.95 21.01 -13.15
C ALA A 57 -5.81 19.73 -12.31
N LYS A 58 -6.15 19.78 -11.00
CA LYS A 58 -6.15 18.59 -10.14
C LYS A 58 -7.16 17.56 -10.64
N ASP A 59 -8.38 17.98 -10.96
CA ASP A 59 -9.43 17.09 -11.47
C ASP A 59 -9.01 16.42 -12.77
N PHE A 60 -8.41 17.18 -13.70
CA PHE A 60 -7.90 16.63 -14.96
C PHE A 60 -6.75 15.64 -14.76
N VAL A 61 -5.84 15.89 -13.82
CA VAL A 61 -4.75 14.96 -13.51
C VAL A 61 -5.30 13.67 -12.89
N HIS A 62 -6.24 13.78 -11.96
CA HIS A 62 -6.91 12.63 -11.35
C HIS A 62 -7.66 11.80 -12.39
N LEU A 63 -8.41 12.46 -13.27
CA LEU A 63 -9.13 11.81 -14.37
C LEU A 63 -8.16 11.16 -15.36
N ALA A 64 -7.06 11.81 -15.72
CA ALA A 64 -6.05 11.24 -16.63
C ALA A 64 -5.33 10.00 -16.03
N ALA A 65 -5.16 9.95 -14.71
CA ALA A 65 -4.55 8.81 -14.04
C ALA A 65 -5.50 7.60 -13.99
N ASN A 66 -6.79 7.84 -13.77
CA ASN A 66 -7.78 6.78 -13.51
C ASN A 66 -8.67 6.42 -14.71
N ALA A 67 -8.66 7.22 -15.79
CA ALA A 67 -9.52 6.98 -16.94
C ALA A 67 -9.16 5.69 -17.68
N THR A 68 -10.17 4.84 -17.86
CA THR A 68 -10.09 3.60 -18.63
C THR A 68 -9.99 3.90 -20.13
N ARG A 69 -10.73 4.92 -20.60
CA ARG A 69 -10.80 5.31 -22.01
C ARG A 69 -9.61 6.18 -22.44
N PRO A 70 -8.86 5.81 -23.50
CA PRO A 70 -7.74 6.61 -24.00
C PRO A 70 -8.13 8.02 -24.45
N GLN A 71 -9.34 8.19 -25.01
CA GLN A 71 -9.85 9.48 -25.48
C GLN A 71 -10.04 10.47 -24.32
N ILE A 72 -10.74 10.05 -23.25
CA ILE A 72 -10.95 10.86 -22.04
C ILE A 72 -9.60 11.16 -21.38
N ARG A 73 -8.72 10.16 -21.29
CA ARG A 73 -7.37 10.32 -20.76
C ARG A 73 -6.58 11.41 -21.49
N ASN A 74 -6.57 11.37 -22.83
CA ASN A 74 -5.85 12.34 -23.64
C ASN A 74 -6.49 13.73 -23.56
N ALA A 75 -7.82 13.82 -23.60
CA ALA A 75 -8.54 15.09 -23.44
C ALA A 75 -8.29 15.74 -22.08
N ALA A 76 -8.28 14.94 -21.01
CA ALA A 76 -7.96 15.39 -19.66
C ALA A 76 -6.50 15.87 -19.55
N LYS A 77 -5.54 15.15 -20.12
CA LYS A 77 -4.12 15.60 -20.19
C LYS A 77 -3.97 16.95 -20.88
N THR A 78 -4.58 17.11 -22.05
CA THR A 78 -4.52 18.37 -22.82
C THR A 78 -5.15 19.52 -22.05
N SER A 79 -6.35 19.29 -21.48
CA SER A 79 -7.09 20.32 -20.74
C SER A 79 -6.38 20.70 -19.43
N GLY A 80 -5.84 19.70 -18.72
CA GLY A 80 -5.05 19.91 -17.50
C GLY A 80 -3.75 20.68 -17.77
N SER A 81 -3.03 20.35 -18.85
CA SER A 81 -1.84 21.12 -19.26
C SER A 81 -2.20 22.58 -19.52
N ARG A 82 -3.27 22.83 -20.29
CA ARG A 82 -3.74 24.19 -20.56
C ARG A 82 -4.10 24.96 -19.29
N ALA A 83 -4.76 24.31 -18.33
CA ALA A 83 -5.11 24.93 -17.05
C ALA A 83 -3.86 25.34 -16.25
N LEU A 84 -2.85 24.47 -16.19
CA LEU A 84 -1.57 24.75 -15.52
C LEU A 84 -0.79 25.87 -16.22
N ASP A 85 -0.73 25.86 -17.55
CA ASP A 85 -0.07 26.91 -18.34
C ASP A 85 -0.71 28.28 -18.06
N ARG A 86 -2.05 28.36 -18.00
CA ARG A 86 -2.77 29.59 -17.63
C ARG A 86 -2.50 30.01 -16.19
N ALA A 87 -2.52 29.06 -15.24
CA ALA A 87 -2.20 29.34 -13.85
C ALA A 87 -0.79 29.93 -13.69
N ASP A 88 0.20 29.40 -14.42
CA ASP A 88 1.58 29.91 -14.40
C ASP A 88 1.70 31.30 -15.02
N LEU A 89 0.95 31.61 -16.08
CA LEU A 89 0.89 32.96 -16.65
C LEU A 89 0.32 33.97 -15.66
N ILE A 90 -0.78 33.63 -14.98
CA ILE A 90 -1.38 34.49 -13.95
C ILE A 90 -0.40 34.68 -12.78
N LYS A 91 0.30 33.60 -12.37
CA LYS A 91 1.32 33.66 -11.31
C LYS A 91 2.48 34.58 -11.66
N LYS A 92 2.97 34.53 -12.90
CA LYS A 92 4.00 35.44 -13.40
C LYS A 92 3.50 36.88 -13.46
N ALA A 93 2.28 37.11 -13.96
CA ALA A 93 1.68 38.44 -14.06
C ALA A 93 1.48 39.12 -12.70
N LYS A 94 1.14 38.37 -11.65
CA LYS A 94 0.90 38.88 -10.31
C LYS A 94 2.14 38.98 -9.40
N GLN A 95 3.31 38.52 -9.85
CA GLN A 95 4.60 38.58 -9.11
C GLN A 95 4.51 38.23 -7.60
N GLY A 96 3.68 37.24 -7.23
CA GLY A 96 3.52 36.82 -5.84
C GLY A 96 2.40 37.49 -5.05
N GLY A 97 1.68 38.46 -5.62
CA GLY A 97 0.46 39.05 -5.04
C GLY A 97 -0.78 38.15 -5.12
N LEU A 98 -0.62 36.86 -5.41
CA LEU A 98 -1.71 35.89 -5.42
C LEU A 98 -1.96 35.38 -4.00
N ARG A 99 -3.24 35.25 -3.64
CA ARG A 99 -3.61 34.53 -2.42
C ARG A 99 -3.12 33.08 -2.52
N ARG A 100 -2.29 32.66 -1.56
CA ARG A 100 -1.82 31.27 -1.48
C ARG A 100 -3.03 30.32 -1.46
N VAL A 101 -3.06 29.38 -2.39
CA VAL A 101 -4.04 28.29 -2.36
C VAL A 101 -3.80 27.52 -1.07
N GLN A 102 -4.75 27.58 -0.15
CA GLN A 102 -4.68 26.78 1.06
C GLN A 102 -4.87 25.32 0.66
N ARG A 103 -3.88 24.49 0.99
CA ARG A 103 -4.01 23.04 0.87
C ARG A 103 -4.74 22.56 2.11
N ASP A 104 -5.77 21.75 1.91
CA ASP A 104 -6.38 21.03 3.01
C ASP A 104 -5.41 19.91 3.46
N PRO A 105 -4.82 20.00 4.66
CA PRO A 105 -3.89 19.00 5.15
C PRO A 105 -4.55 17.63 5.37
N LEU A 106 -5.88 17.57 5.43
CA LEU A 106 -6.64 16.34 5.61
C LEU A 106 -7.23 15.80 4.30
N SER A 107 -6.93 16.44 3.16
CA SER A 107 -7.36 15.93 1.86
C SER A 107 -6.77 14.55 1.58
N GLU A 108 -7.54 13.70 0.90
CA GLU A 108 -7.11 12.35 0.51
C GLU A 108 -5.81 12.37 -0.31
N GLU A 109 -5.65 13.38 -1.18
CA GLU A 109 -4.43 13.60 -1.97
C GLU A 109 -3.19 13.78 -1.07
N GLU A 110 -3.28 14.64 -0.05
CA GLU A 110 -2.18 14.91 0.88
C GLU A 110 -1.89 13.69 1.75
N GLN A 111 -2.93 12.98 2.22
CA GLN A 111 -2.78 11.74 2.97
C GLN A 111 -2.07 10.66 2.14
N LEU A 112 -2.49 10.44 0.89
CA LEU A 112 -1.84 9.50 -0.04
C LEU A 112 -0.40 9.92 -0.34
N HIS A 113 -0.14 11.23 -0.47
CA HIS A 113 1.21 11.75 -0.65
C HIS A 113 2.11 11.41 0.54
N ILE A 114 1.64 11.62 1.77
CA ILE A 114 2.35 11.29 3.01
C ILE A 114 2.59 9.77 3.11
N LEU A 115 1.60 8.95 2.79
CA LEU A 115 1.74 7.48 2.79
C LEU A 115 2.75 6.98 1.75
N ARG A 116 2.80 7.60 0.56
CA ARG A 116 3.82 7.30 -0.47
C ARG A 116 5.21 7.72 -0.02
N ARG A 117 5.35 8.93 0.52
CA ARG A 117 6.63 9.46 1.01
C ARG A 117 7.20 8.62 2.14
N SER A 118 6.33 8.18 3.06
CA SER A 118 6.70 7.35 4.21
C SER A 118 6.92 5.87 3.87
N SER A 119 6.82 5.47 2.60
CA SER A 119 7.09 4.08 2.18
C SER A 119 8.57 3.72 2.19
N ARG A 120 9.48 4.70 2.10
CA ARG A 120 10.92 4.45 1.94
C ARG A 120 11.67 4.60 3.27
N VAL A 121 12.33 3.54 3.71
CA VAL A 121 13.10 3.49 4.96
C VAL A 121 14.45 2.86 4.68
N ASN A 122 15.54 3.55 5.01
CA ASN A 122 16.91 3.06 4.83
C ASN A 122 17.20 2.54 3.40
N GLY A 123 16.63 3.20 2.39
CA GLY A 123 16.79 2.82 0.98
C GLY A 123 15.82 1.72 0.51
N ILE A 124 15.14 1.02 1.42
CA ILE A 124 14.16 -0.03 1.12
C ILE A 124 12.78 0.60 0.92
N THR A 125 12.07 0.18 -0.12
CA THR A 125 10.69 0.64 -0.39
C THR A 125 9.71 -0.40 0.14
N LEU A 126 8.84 0.01 1.07
CA LEU A 126 7.80 -0.82 1.67
C LEU A 126 6.44 -0.49 1.05
N PRO A 127 5.98 -1.26 0.04
CA PRO A 127 4.74 -0.98 -0.65
C PRO A 127 3.53 -1.14 0.29
N VAL A 128 2.45 -0.41 -0.03
CA VAL A 128 1.15 -0.60 0.62
C VAL A 128 0.65 -2.01 0.35
N TRP A 129 0.03 -2.63 1.34
CA TRP A 129 -0.57 -3.94 1.21
C TRP A 129 -1.66 -3.91 0.11
N PRO A 130 -1.56 -4.75 -0.95
CA PRO A 130 -2.52 -4.69 -2.05
C PRO A 130 -3.88 -5.22 -1.59
N SER A 131 -4.96 -4.52 -1.94
CA SER A 131 -6.33 -4.96 -1.65
C SER A 131 -6.68 -6.31 -2.31
N SER A 132 -6.01 -6.65 -3.42
CA SER A 132 -6.20 -7.90 -4.16
C SER A 132 -5.39 -9.09 -3.63
N PHE A 133 -4.44 -8.87 -2.71
CA PHE A 133 -3.48 -9.90 -2.27
C PHE A 133 -4.11 -11.03 -1.44
N GLY A 134 -5.43 -10.96 -1.16
CA GLY A 134 -6.20 -11.99 -0.47
C GLY A 134 -7.27 -12.69 -1.32
N GLN A 135 -7.52 -12.26 -2.57
CA GLN A 135 -8.60 -12.85 -3.38
C GLN A 135 -8.14 -14.05 -4.22
N HIS A 136 -6.86 -14.13 -4.61
CA HIS A 136 -6.38 -15.19 -5.52
C HIS A 136 -4.92 -15.65 -5.31
N SER A 137 -4.26 -15.24 -4.22
CA SER A 137 -2.82 -15.54 -4.01
C SER A 137 -2.56 -16.83 -3.22
N GLY A 138 -3.60 -17.61 -2.91
CA GLY A 138 -3.51 -18.87 -2.17
C GLY A 138 -3.10 -20.10 -3.00
N GLY A 139 -2.83 -19.97 -4.31
CA GLY A 139 -2.72 -21.16 -5.16
C GLY A 139 -1.85 -21.08 -6.40
N GLU A 140 -1.10 -20.00 -6.65
CA GLU A 140 -0.10 -20.06 -7.70
C GLU A 140 1.20 -20.62 -7.12
N THR A 141 1.25 -21.95 -7.08
CA THR A 141 2.49 -22.70 -7.27
C THR A 141 3.07 -22.25 -8.61
N GLN A 142 3.75 -21.10 -8.63
CA GLN A 142 4.54 -20.72 -9.78
C GLN A 142 5.62 -21.80 -9.88
N SER A 143 5.47 -22.72 -10.84
CA SER A 143 6.57 -23.60 -11.27
C SER A 143 7.71 -22.69 -11.71
N GLY A 144 8.62 -22.41 -10.79
CA GLY A 144 9.56 -21.31 -10.94
C GLY A 144 10.72 -21.47 -9.98
N SER A 145 11.86 -20.96 -10.41
CA SER A 145 13.12 -20.93 -9.66
C SER A 145 12.92 -20.39 -8.24
N VAL A 146 13.76 -20.90 -7.34
CA VAL A 146 13.92 -20.43 -5.96
C VAL A 146 13.91 -18.89 -5.90
N PHE A 147 13.13 -18.30 -5.00
CA PHE A 147 13.02 -16.84 -4.87
C PHE A 147 14.39 -16.25 -4.50
N ILE A 148 14.90 -15.32 -5.29
CA ILE A 148 16.16 -14.60 -5.02
C ILE A 148 15.81 -13.16 -4.64
N ASP A 149 16.39 -12.71 -3.54
CA ASP A 149 16.27 -11.33 -3.08
C ASP A 149 17.19 -10.40 -3.89
N THR A 150 16.60 -9.39 -4.51
CA THR A 150 17.30 -8.37 -5.30
C THR A 150 17.94 -7.27 -4.44
N ASP A 151 17.45 -7.06 -3.22
CA ASP A 151 17.91 -5.99 -2.34
C ASP A 151 19.12 -6.40 -1.48
N GLY A 152 19.43 -7.69 -1.46
CA GLY A 152 20.57 -8.25 -0.74
C GLY A 152 20.34 -8.47 0.76
N ALA A 153 21.27 -9.21 1.36
CA ALA A 153 21.22 -9.53 2.78
C ALA A 153 21.44 -8.27 3.65
N PRO A 154 20.71 -8.13 4.79
CA PRO A 154 20.94 -6.99 5.68
C PRO A 154 22.34 -7.05 6.28
N GLN A 155 22.88 -5.88 6.61
CA GLN A 155 24.18 -5.79 7.26
C GLN A 155 24.15 -6.47 8.63
N LEU A 156 25.14 -7.32 8.89
CA LEU A 156 25.32 -7.98 10.17
C LEU A 156 25.90 -7.00 11.20
N SER A 157 25.45 -7.10 12.45
CA SER A 157 26.00 -6.33 13.58
C SER A 157 27.46 -6.72 13.85
N PRO A 158 28.24 -5.89 14.57
CA PRO A 158 29.61 -6.26 14.96
C PRO A 158 29.69 -7.60 15.70
N ALA A 159 28.71 -7.90 16.56
CA ALA A 159 28.63 -9.17 17.28
C ALA A 159 28.40 -10.36 16.35
N HIS A 160 27.50 -10.23 15.37
CA HIS A 160 27.29 -11.26 14.34
C HIS A 160 28.54 -11.48 13.49
N ASN A 161 29.26 -10.42 13.13
CA ASN A 161 30.51 -10.54 12.37
C ASN A 161 31.61 -11.23 13.18
N ALA A 162 31.75 -10.89 14.47
CA ALA A 162 32.68 -11.57 15.38
C ALA A 162 32.37 -13.07 15.54
N ALA A 163 31.08 -13.43 15.51
CA ALA A 163 30.61 -14.81 15.52
C ALA A 163 30.63 -15.49 14.14
N LEU A 164 31.15 -14.83 13.09
CA LEU A 164 31.19 -15.35 11.71
C LEU A 164 29.81 -15.79 11.19
N ALA A 165 28.75 -15.08 11.59
CA ALA A 165 27.38 -15.40 11.21
C ALA A 165 27.20 -15.32 9.68
N LYS A 166 26.37 -16.22 9.14
CA LYS A 166 26.04 -16.27 7.71
C LYS A 166 24.55 -16.46 7.54
N PHE A 167 23.98 -15.77 6.56
CA PHE A 167 22.60 -15.99 6.19
C PHE A 167 22.45 -17.34 5.48
N LYS A 168 21.54 -18.18 5.98
CA LYS A 168 21.21 -19.48 5.39
C LYS A 168 19.70 -19.64 5.32
N ARG A 169 19.24 -20.45 4.38
CA ARG A 169 17.83 -20.84 4.32
C ARG A 169 17.55 -21.93 5.36
N PRO A 170 16.38 -21.89 6.01
CA PRO A 170 15.91 -23.01 6.83
C PRO A 170 15.87 -24.31 5.99
N PRO A 171 16.38 -25.43 6.52
CA PRO A 171 16.24 -26.75 5.89
C PRO A 171 14.76 -27.14 5.69
N ALA A 172 14.49 -27.95 4.68
CA ALA A 172 13.14 -28.39 4.33
C ALA A 172 12.56 -29.40 5.35
N GLU A 173 13.38 -29.89 6.26
CA GLU A 173 13.04 -30.87 7.29
C GLU A 173 12.55 -30.20 8.58
N LEU A 174 12.78 -28.89 8.76
CA LEU A 174 12.31 -28.19 9.96
C LEU A 174 10.77 -28.18 9.97
N PRO A 175 10.11 -28.46 11.10
CA PRO A 175 8.66 -28.32 11.20
C PRO A 175 8.25 -26.85 11.08
N MET A 176 6.99 -26.62 10.70
CA MET A 176 6.39 -25.31 10.88
C MET A 176 6.02 -25.12 12.35
N VAL A 177 6.46 -24.00 12.92
CA VAL A 177 6.15 -23.62 14.30
C VAL A 177 4.75 -22.99 14.32
N ASP A 178 3.84 -23.53 15.12
CA ASP A 178 2.47 -22.99 15.30
C ASP A 178 2.37 -21.96 16.45
N LEU A 179 3.52 -21.52 16.97
CA LEU A 179 3.64 -20.52 18.03
C LEU A 179 2.77 -20.90 19.25
N GLU A 180 2.79 -22.19 19.61
CA GLU A 180 1.89 -22.74 20.64
C GLU A 180 2.32 -22.33 22.05
N THR A 181 3.62 -22.17 22.27
CA THR A 181 4.18 -21.78 23.57
C THR A 181 5.17 -20.61 23.42
N PRO A 182 5.17 -19.63 24.33
CA PRO A 182 6.12 -18.53 24.31
C PRO A 182 7.58 -18.98 24.45
N ASP A 183 7.80 -20.11 25.13
CA ASP A 183 9.12 -20.64 25.48
C ASP A 183 9.96 -21.06 24.27
N GLU A 184 9.32 -21.24 23.10
CA GLU A 184 10.00 -21.54 21.84
C GLU A 184 10.72 -20.32 21.23
N ILE A 185 10.46 -19.11 21.72
CA ILE A 185 11.02 -17.87 21.20
C ILE A 185 12.13 -17.37 22.13
N VAL A 186 13.36 -17.75 21.80
CA VAL A 186 14.54 -17.37 22.57
C VAL A 186 15.27 -16.21 21.89
N GLN A 187 15.52 -15.16 22.66
CA GLN A 187 16.37 -14.05 22.23
C GLN A 187 17.84 -14.44 22.42
N ASP A 188 18.68 -14.20 21.41
CA ASP A 188 20.11 -14.47 21.47
C ASP A 188 20.90 -13.15 21.29
N VAL A 189 21.99 -13.12 20.52
CA VAL A 189 22.95 -12.02 20.29
C VAL A 189 22.35 -10.63 19.94
N VAL A 190 21.04 -10.50 19.73
CA VAL A 190 20.35 -9.24 19.36
C VAL A 190 19.47 -8.75 20.51
N SER A 191 19.44 -7.43 20.75
CA SER A 191 18.65 -6.78 21.81
C SER A 191 17.25 -6.33 21.32
N ASP A 192 16.38 -7.27 20.96
CA ASP A 192 15.02 -7.02 20.45
C ASP A 192 13.91 -7.56 21.38
N CYS A 193 14.13 -7.41 22.69
CA CYS A 193 13.24 -7.95 23.74
C CYS A 193 11.78 -7.53 23.63
N SER A 194 11.49 -6.33 23.12
CA SER A 194 10.11 -5.88 22.90
C SER A 194 9.40 -6.67 21.80
N VAL A 195 10.13 -7.11 20.77
CA VAL A 195 9.59 -7.96 19.70
C VAL A 195 9.29 -9.35 20.22
N ILE A 196 10.25 -9.94 20.95
CA ILE A 196 10.12 -11.27 21.55
C ILE A 196 8.96 -11.29 22.57
N ALA A 197 8.87 -10.28 23.43
CA ALA A 197 7.77 -10.14 24.38
C ALA A 197 6.41 -10.02 23.66
N ALA A 198 6.32 -9.25 22.57
CA ALA A 198 5.09 -9.13 21.79
C ALA A 198 4.68 -10.47 21.15
N LEU A 199 5.63 -11.25 20.63
CA LEU A 199 5.36 -12.58 20.09
C LEU A 199 4.93 -13.56 21.19
N GLY A 200 5.54 -13.51 22.38
CA GLY A 200 5.13 -14.30 23.54
C GLY A 200 3.70 -13.99 23.97
N VAL A 201 3.30 -12.70 24.01
CA VAL A 201 1.91 -12.30 24.26
C VAL A 201 0.96 -12.86 23.20
N CYS A 202 1.35 -12.84 21.93
CA CYS A 202 0.55 -13.44 20.86
C CYS A 202 0.38 -14.96 21.01
N ALA A 203 1.43 -15.67 21.45
CA ALA A 203 1.40 -17.11 21.73
C ALA A 203 0.44 -17.43 22.89
N GLU A 204 0.56 -16.74 24.02
CA GLU A 204 -0.35 -16.86 25.17
C GLU A 204 -1.81 -16.56 24.79
N HIS A 205 -2.03 -15.50 24.01
CA HIS A 205 -3.36 -15.12 23.55
C HIS A 205 -3.96 -16.16 22.59
N ARG A 206 -3.13 -16.80 21.75
CA ARG A 206 -3.54 -17.95 20.93
C ARG A 206 -3.94 -19.13 21.80
N GLN A 207 -3.12 -19.51 22.79
CA GLN A 207 -3.40 -20.63 23.67
C GLN A 207 -4.71 -20.44 24.47
N ARG A 208 -4.92 -19.23 24.98
CA ARG A 208 -6.09 -18.91 25.81
C ARG A 208 -7.39 -18.71 25.02
N PHE A 209 -7.32 -18.18 23.81
CA PHE A 209 -8.50 -17.72 23.05
C PHE A 209 -8.63 -18.30 21.63
N GLY A 210 -7.68 -19.12 21.17
CA GLY A 210 -7.71 -19.73 19.84
C GLY A 210 -7.47 -18.75 18.67
N THR A 211 -6.81 -17.62 18.91
CA THR A 211 -6.57 -16.59 17.88
C THR A 211 -5.25 -16.75 17.11
N CYS A 212 -5.04 -15.96 16.06
CA CYS A 212 -3.86 -16.02 15.19
C CYS A 212 -3.08 -14.69 15.09
N LEU A 213 -3.08 -13.83 16.11
CA LEU A 213 -2.64 -12.41 16.01
C LEU A 213 -1.26 -12.21 15.34
N ALA A 214 -0.27 -13.03 15.67
CA ALA A 214 1.03 -12.98 15.00
C ALA A 214 1.01 -13.71 13.65
N LEU A 215 0.47 -14.93 13.62
CA LEU A 215 0.51 -15.83 12.46
C LEU A 215 -0.27 -15.31 11.25
N CYS A 216 -1.42 -14.65 11.47
CA CYS A 216 -2.25 -14.07 10.42
C CYS A 216 -1.59 -12.87 9.71
N SER A 217 -0.43 -12.42 10.20
CA SER A 217 0.39 -11.41 9.51
C SER A 217 1.42 -12.03 8.56
N ILE A 218 1.67 -13.34 8.60
CA ILE A 218 2.75 -14.02 7.84
C ILE A 218 2.17 -14.78 6.65
N TYR A 219 2.64 -14.52 5.42
CA TYR A 219 2.15 -15.12 4.19
C TYR A 219 3.22 -15.98 3.49
N PRO A 220 2.82 -17.04 2.77
CA PRO A 220 1.44 -17.42 2.41
C PRO A 220 0.68 -18.13 3.55
N GLN A 221 -0.65 -18.09 3.48
CA GLN A 221 -1.57 -18.64 4.49
C GLN A 221 -2.67 -19.49 3.85
N ASN A 222 -3.19 -20.47 4.60
CA ASN A 222 -4.39 -21.21 4.24
C ASN A 222 -5.68 -20.40 4.54
N GLU A 223 -6.85 -20.98 4.26
CA GLU A 223 -8.16 -20.37 4.51
C GLU A 223 -8.42 -20.03 5.99
N GLN A 224 -7.70 -20.68 6.90
CA GLN A 224 -7.75 -20.47 8.34
C GLN A 224 -6.77 -19.37 8.81
N ASN A 225 -6.12 -18.64 7.89
CA ASN A 225 -5.08 -17.64 8.16
C ASN A 225 -3.85 -18.21 8.89
N ILE A 226 -3.59 -19.51 8.74
CA ILE A 226 -2.41 -20.17 9.28
C ILE A 226 -1.35 -20.19 8.19
N PRO A 227 -0.13 -19.67 8.45
CA PRO A 227 0.93 -19.69 7.48
C PRO A 227 1.31 -21.12 7.10
N PHE A 228 1.72 -21.33 5.85
CA PHE A 228 2.25 -22.62 5.39
C PHE A 228 3.57 -22.45 4.66
N ARG A 229 4.33 -23.55 4.56
CA ARG A 229 5.65 -23.54 3.93
C ARG A 229 5.55 -23.28 2.44
N ASN A 230 6.24 -22.25 1.96
CA ASN A 230 6.42 -22.00 0.54
C ASN A 230 7.65 -22.76 0.01
N SER A 231 7.47 -23.63 -0.98
CA SER A 231 8.55 -24.39 -1.63
C SER A 231 9.59 -23.51 -2.32
N GLN A 232 9.21 -22.32 -2.78
CA GLN A 232 10.13 -21.34 -3.37
C GLN A 232 10.89 -20.51 -2.33
N GLY A 233 10.47 -20.61 -1.05
CA GLY A 233 11.01 -19.82 0.05
C GLY A 233 10.53 -18.38 0.09
N LYS A 234 9.55 -17.96 -0.72
CA LYS A 234 9.03 -16.59 -0.71
C LYS A 234 8.01 -16.40 0.41
N TYR A 235 8.30 -15.52 1.35
CA TYR A 235 7.36 -15.14 2.40
C TYR A 235 7.23 -13.61 2.45
N CYS A 236 6.11 -13.13 2.96
CA CYS A 236 5.96 -11.73 3.29
C CYS A 236 5.18 -11.54 4.59
N VAL A 237 5.42 -10.43 5.27
CA VAL A 237 4.67 -10.05 6.48
C VAL A 237 3.85 -8.81 6.17
N ARG A 238 2.59 -8.83 6.59
CA ARG A 238 1.69 -7.68 6.59
C ARG A 238 1.84 -6.95 7.93
N ILE A 239 2.40 -5.74 7.91
CA ILE A 239 2.64 -4.96 9.14
C ILE A 239 2.01 -3.58 9.02
N MET A 240 1.41 -3.08 10.09
CA MET A 240 0.98 -1.69 10.20
C MET A 240 2.22 -0.82 10.42
N PHE A 241 2.60 -0.02 9.41
CA PHE A 241 3.81 0.77 9.45
C PHE A 241 3.63 2.11 8.74
N ASN A 242 4.02 3.21 9.41
CA ASN A 242 3.82 4.58 8.94
C ASN A 242 2.37 4.86 8.49
N GLY A 243 1.41 4.46 9.32
CA GLY A 243 -0.01 4.79 9.14
C GLY A 243 -0.77 3.96 8.10
N THR A 244 -0.17 2.89 7.55
CA THR A 244 -0.87 1.99 6.63
C THR A 244 -0.35 0.56 6.73
N TRP A 245 -1.14 -0.41 6.24
CA TRP A 245 -0.70 -1.79 6.09
C TRP A 245 0.34 -1.86 4.97
N ARG A 246 1.49 -2.44 5.25
CA ARG A 246 2.58 -2.60 4.30
C ARG A 246 2.99 -4.04 4.17
N MET A 247 3.46 -4.37 2.98
CA MET A 247 4.04 -5.68 2.69
C MET A 247 5.55 -5.60 2.91
N ILE A 248 6.07 -6.51 3.72
CA ILE A 248 7.50 -6.68 3.95
C ILE A 248 7.88 -8.05 3.43
N GLY A 249 8.66 -8.11 2.34
CA GLY A 249 9.21 -9.37 1.85
C GLY A 249 10.22 -9.93 2.85
N ILE A 250 10.05 -11.18 3.27
CA ILE A 250 11.06 -11.88 4.05
C ILE A 250 12.06 -12.45 3.06
N ARG A 251 13.33 -12.12 3.31
CA ARG A 251 14.47 -12.34 2.42
C ARG A 251 15.15 -13.66 2.75
N PRO A 252 15.01 -14.73 1.94
CA PRO A 252 15.78 -15.94 2.14
C PRO A 252 17.11 -15.75 1.42
N ALA A 253 18.21 -15.88 2.16
CA ALA A 253 19.55 -15.66 1.63
C ALA A 253 19.83 -16.39 0.31
N HIS A 254 20.70 -15.79 -0.50
CA HIS A 254 21.30 -16.45 -1.65
C HIS A 254 22.05 -17.70 -1.18
N ARG A 255 22.01 -18.80 -1.97
CA ARG A 255 23.00 -19.87 -1.82
C ARG A 255 24.37 -19.24 -2.09
N LEU A 256 25.28 -19.37 -1.11
CA LEU A 256 26.72 -19.44 -1.38
C LEU A 256 27.03 -20.88 -1.81
#